data_AF-A0A7V3MHJ2-F1
#
_entry.id   AF-A0A7V3MHJ2-F1
#
_cell.length_a   1.000
_cell.length_b   1.000
_cell.length_c   1.000
_cell.angle_alpha   90.00
_cell.angle_beta   90.00
_cell.angle_gamma   90.00
#
_symmetry.space_group_name_H-M   'P 1'
#
loop_
_entity.id
_entity.type
_entity.pdbx_description
1 polymer ?
#
loop_
_entity_poly.entity_id
_entity_poly.type
_entity_poly.pdbx_seq_one_letter_code
_entity_poly.pdbx_strand_id
1 'polypeptide(L)'
;VANLHATPPLVEAMARDDRVVDLVNEKIRYLLLSGAHVDADTLDLLRGIFPATTITMAFGSTMVLSQAVTRTLDDGTFVFDPRSPYVVFRVVDPDTGEEVPHGRLGRVVMNHVSKGMFIPNNLERDLAIRMSGPAGQLGDSVSAVRPVSTFEGEAVIEGVY
;
A
#
# COMPACT_ATOMS: atom_id res chain seq x y z
N VAL A 1 9.60 -4.65 23.97
CA VAL A 1 8.57 -4.50 22.92
C VAL A 1 9.13 -3.56 21.88
N ALA A 2 9.17 -3.98 20.61
CA ALA A 2 9.71 -3.20 19.50
C ALA A 2 8.79 -3.28 18.27
N ASN A 3 9.06 -2.40 17.30
CA ASN A 3 8.40 -2.36 16.00
C ASN A 3 9.38 -2.82 14.92
N LEU A 4 8.86 -3.53 13.92
CA LEU A 4 9.62 -3.93 12.74
C LEU A 4 9.04 -3.26 11.51
N HIS A 5 9.90 -2.69 10.68
CA HIS A 5 9.54 -2.21 9.34
C HIS A 5 10.39 -3.01 8.35
N ALA A 6 9.72 -3.79 7.49
CA ALA A 6 10.37 -4.71 6.58
C ALA A 6 9.57 -4.88 5.28
N THR A 7 10.21 -5.45 4.27
CA THR A 7 9.52 -5.85 3.03
C THR A 7 8.90 -7.24 3.21
N PRO A 8 7.79 -7.55 2.52
CA PRO A 8 7.20 -8.89 2.54
C PRO A 8 8.20 -10.04 2.30
N PRO A 9 9.12 -10.00 1.31
CA PRO A 9 10.09 -11.08 1.10
C PRO A 9 11.04 -11.31 2.28
N LEU A 10 11.42 -10.25 3.01
CA LEU A 10 12.24 -10.37 4.21
C LEU A 10 11.47 -11.06 5.33
N VAL A 11 10.20 -10.71 5.51
CA VAL A 11 9.33 -11.31 6.53
C VAL A 11 9.01 -12.77 6.20
N GLU A 12 8.81 -13.10 4.92
CA GLU A 12 8.71 -14.49 4.46
C GLU A 12 9.98 -15.30 4.75
N ALA A 13 11.16 -14.70 4.55
CA ALA A 13 12.42 -15.35 4.90
C ALA A 13 12.55 -15.58 6.42
N MET A 14 12.13 -14.60 7.23
CA MET A 14 12.07 -14.74 8.71
C MET A 14 11.11 -15.85 9.14
N ALA A 15 9.97 -15.98 8.46
CA ALA A 15 8.95 -16.99 8.74
C ALA A 15 9.38 -18.44 8.47
N ARG A 16 10.55 -18.65 7.83
CA ARG A 16 11.13 -19.98 7.54
C ARG A 16 12.18 -20.44 8.57
N ASP A 17 12.54 -19.60 9.55
CA ASP A 17 13.47 -19.94 10.64
C ASP A 17 12.74 -19.86 11.99
N ASP A 18 12.46 -21.03 12.59
CA ASP A 18 11.71 -21.15 13.85
C ASP A 18 12.29 -20.27 14.98
N ARG A 19 13.63 -20.15 15.06
CA ARG A 19 14.28 -19.32 16.08
C ARG A 19 13.99 -17.83 15.85
N VAL A 20 13.88 -17.40 14.59
CA VAL A 20 13.51 -16.02 14.25
C VAL A 20 12.02 -15.81 14.50
N VAL A 21 11.17 -16.79 14.18
CA VAL A 21 9.73 -16.74 14.49
C VAL A 21 9.50 -16.54 15.98
N ASP A 22 10.17 -17.31 16.83
CA ASP A 22 10.10 -17.19 18.28
C ASP A 22 10.52 -15.79 18.75
N LEU A 23 11.63 -15.26 18.22
CA LEU A 23 12.10 -13.91 18.55
C LEU A 23 11.12 -12.81 18.12
N VAL A 24 10.52 -12.92 16.94
CA VAL A 24 9.53 -11.96 16.46
C VAL A 24 8.30 -12.00 17.36
N ASN A 25 7.77 -13.18 17.67
CA ASN A 25 6.63 -13.34 18.57
C ASN A 25 6.93 -12.87 20.00
N GLU A 26 8.16 -13.02 20.48
CA GLU A 26 8.55 -12.52 21.80
C GLU A 26 8.65 -10.98 21.83
N LYS A 27 9.30 -10.38 20.83
CA LYS A 27 9.76 -8.99 20.91
C LYS A 27 8.93 -7.98 20.11
N ILE A 28 8.31 -8.38 19.01
CA ILE A 28 7.64 -7.49 18.07
C ILE A 28 6.14 -7.46 18.35
N ARG A 29 5.56 -6.26 18.33
CA ARG A 29 4.10 -6.08 18.47
C ARG A 29 3.48 -5.36 17.27
N TYR A 30 4.29 -4.63 16.51
CA TYR A 30 3.86 -3.99 15.27
C TYR A 30 4.85 -4.29 14.16
N LEU A 31 4.33 -4.75 13.04
CA LEU A 31 5.08 -5.00 11.82
C LEU A 31 4.44 -4.20 10.69
N LEU A 32 5.19 -3.23 10.18
CA LEU A 32 4.83 -2.45 8.99
C LEU A 32 5.48 -3.10 7.77
N LEU A 33 4.67 -3.63 6.87
CA LEU A 33 5.08 -4.11 5.56
C LEU A 33 5.06 -2.95 4.56
N SER A 34 6.10 -2.83 3.75
CA SER A 34 6.15 -1.82 2.67
C SER A 34 7.04 -2.26 1.52
N GLY A 35 6.96 -1.57 0.38
CA GLY A 35 7.94 -1.69 -0.69
C GLY A 35 7.79 -2.92 -1.59
N ALA A 36 6.87 -3.83 -1.26
CA ALA A 36 6.36 -4.85 -2.15
C ALA A 36 4.90 -5.17 -1.77
N HIS A 37 4.17 -5.68 -2.75
CA HIS A 37 2.85 -6.25 -2.64
C HIS A 37 2.90 -7.51 -1.79
N VAL A 38 1.85 -7.70 -0.99
CA VAL A 38 1.54 -8.96 -0.34
C VAL A 38 0.09 -9.27 -0.67
N ASP A 39 -0.18 -10.45 -1.20
CA ASP A 39 -1.54 -10.89 -1.46
C ASP A 39 -2.23 -11.29 -0.14
N ALA A 40 -3.55 -11.47 -0.19
CA ALA A 40 -4.35 -11.73 0.99
C ALA A 40 -4.00 -13.08 1.65
N ASP A 41 -3.72 -14.12 0.86
CA ASP A 41 -3.43 -15.46 1.38
C ASP A 41 -2.07 -15.46 2.11
N THR A 42 -1.06 -14.81 1.52
CA THR A 42 0.25 -14.63 2.15
C THR A 42 0.12 -13.82 3.44
N LEU A 43 -0.65 -12.74 3.44
CA LEU A 43 -0.88 -11.92 4.64
C LEU A 43 -1.54 -12.73 5.76
N ASP A 44 -2.54 -13.54 5.45
CA ASP A 44 -3.24 -14.36 6.43
C ASP A 44 -2.34 -15.48 6.99
N LEU A 45 -1.49 -16.08 6.15
CA LEU A 45 -0.45 -16.99 6.62
C LEU A 45 0.52 -16.31 7.59
N LEU A 46 1.01 -15.11 7.25
CA LEU A 46 1.92 -14.36 8.13
C LEU A 46 1.26 -13.98 9.47
N ARG A 47 -0.03 -13.63 9.46
CA ARG A 47 -0.81 -13.39 10.70
C ARG A 47 -0.91 -14.64 11.56
N GLY A 48 -1.02 -15.83 10.95
CA GLY A 48 -1.00 -17.11 11.65
C GLY A 48 0.36 -17.45 12.27
N ILE A 49 1.46 -17.12 11.58
CA ILE A 49 2.84 -17.35 12.05
C ILE A 49 3.22 -16.37 13.16
N PHE A 50 2.75 -15.11 13.08
CA PHE A 50 3.06 -14.05 14.03
C PHE A 50 1.82 -13.56 14.82
N PRO A 51 1.13 -14.43 15.58
CA PRO A 51 -0.17 -14.10 16.17
C PRO A 51 -0.11 -13.00 17.24
N ALA A 52 1.07 -12.75 17.83
CA ALA A 52 1.28 -11.68 18.80
C ALA A 52 1.59 -10.32 18.14
N THR A 53 1.71 -10.27 16.82
CA THR A 53 2.13 -9.08 16.06
C THR A 53 0.97 -8.52 15.25
N THR A 54 0.68 -7.24 15.43
CA THR A 54 -0.21 -6.50 14.51
C THR A 54 0.54 -6.21 13.23
N ILE A 55 0.11 -6.82 12.13
CA ILE A 55 0.65 -6.58 10.79
C ILE A 55 -0.19 -5.52 10.09
N THR A 56 0.46 -4.50 9.53
CA THR A 56 -0.15 -3.46 8.70
C THR A 56 0.72 -3.18 7.47
N MET A 57 0.17 -2.47 6.49
CA MET A 57 0.84 -2.14 5.24
C MET A 57 1.08 -0.63 5.14
N ALA A 58 2.14 -0.23 4.47
CA ALA A 58 2.35 1.14 4.01
C ALA A 58 2.23 1.20 2.49
N PHE A 59 1.44 2.15 2.02
CA PHE A 59 1.41 2.55 0.61
C PHE A 59 1.77 4.03 0.51
N GLY A 60 2.67 4.34 -0.40
CA GLY A 60 3.20 5.68 -0.60
C GLY A 60 4.02 5.73 -1.86
N SER A 61 4.41 6.94 -2.23
CA SER A 61 5.23 7.19 -3.40
C SER A 61 6.23 8.29 -3.07
N THR A 62 7.51 8.00 -3.30
CA THR A 62 8.58 8.99 -3.14
C THR A 62 8.37 10.15 -4.12
N MET A 63 7.82 9.89 -5.30
CA MET A 63 7.52 10.93 -6.30
C MET A 63 6.63 12.03 -5.72
N VAL A 64 5.62 11.70 -4.92
CA VAL A 64 4.74 12.68 -4.27
C VAL A 64 5.13 13.00 -2.83
N LEU A 65 6.32 12.59 -2.38
CA LEU A 65 6.87 12.83 -1.04
C LEU A 65 5.86 12.49 0.08
N SER A 66 5.13 11.39 -0.06
CA SER A 66 4.08 11.07 0.89
C SER A 66 3.80 9.58 1.02
N GLN A 67 3.37 9.21 2.22
CA GLN A 67 2.78 7.92 2.53
C GLN A 67 1.33 8.13 2.97
N ALA A 68 0.44 7.29 2.44
CA ALA A 68 -0.94 7.23 2.83
C ALA A 68 -1.09 6.78 4.29
N VAL A 69 -2.22 7.15 4.90
CA VAL A 69 -2.65 6.59 6.17
C VAL A 69 -3.34 5.27 5.89
N THR A 70 -2.89 4.21 6.55
CA THR A 70 -3.51 2.89 6.41
C THR A 70 -4.61 2.72 7.45
N ARG A 71 -5.78 2.34 6.97
CA ARG A 71 -6.97 2.05 7.76
C ARG A 71 -7.43 0.63 7.46
N THR A 72 -7.70 -0.15 8.50
CA THR A 72 -8.16 -1.53 8.36
C THR A 72 -9.68 -1.57 8.53
N LEU A 73 -10.37 -2.21 7.59
CA LEU A 73 -11.81 -2.47 7.71
C LEU A 73 -12.07 -3.70 8.59
N ASP A 74 -13.34 -3.92 8.97
CA ASP A 74 -13.75 -5.04 9.84
C ASP A 74 -13.44 -6.42 9.21
N ASP A 75 -13.43 -6.50 7.87
CA ASP A 75 -13.06 -7.70 7.11
C ASP A 75 -11.54 -7.90 6.95
N GLY A 76 -10.73 -7.03 7.57
CA GLY A 76 -9.27 -7.09 7.50
C GLY A 76 -8.65 -6.43 6.28
N THR A 77 -9.46 -5.86 5.37
CA THR A 77 -8.99 -5.13 4.18
C THR A 77 -8.23 -3.87 4.59
N PHE A 78 -7.05 -3.67 4.00
CA PHE A 78 -6.32 -2.41 4.10
C PHE A 78 -6.81 -1.40 3.07
N VAL A 79 -7.16 -0.21 3.55
CA VAL A 79 -7.50 0.97 2.75
C VAL A 79 -6.47 2.05 3.03
N PHE A 80 -5.98 2.69 1.98
CA PHE A 80 -4.96 3.71 2.02
C PHE A 80 -5.59 5.07 1.71
N ASP A 81 -5.67 5.91 2.73
CA ASP A 81 -6.24 7.25 2.68
C ASP A 81 -5.10 8.26 2.40
N PRO A 82 -5.16 9.06 1.33
CA PRO A 82 -4.12 10.04 1.01
C PRO A 82 -4.02 11.12 2.09
N ARG A 83 -2.87 11.83 2.13
CA ARG A 83 -2.67 13.01 2.99
C ARG A 83 -3.37 14.26 2.43
N SER A 84 -4.69 14.17 2.31
CA SER A 84 -5.56 15.24 1.82
C SER A 84 -5.50 16.48 2.74
N PRO A 85 -5.51 17.72 2.21
CA PRO A 85 -5.64 18.09 0.80
C PRO A 85 -4.31 18.15 0.03
N TYR A 86 -3.17 17.90 0.67
CA TYR A 86 -1.85 18.07 0.05
C TYR A 86 -1.55 16.98 -0.97
N VAL A 87 -1.95 15.75 -0.67
CA VAL A 87 -1.93 14.63 -1.61
C VAL A 87 -3.35 14.17 -1.84
N VAL A 88 -3.73 13.96 -3.09
CA VAL A 88 -5.03 13.41 -3.46
C VAL A 88 -4.87 12.33 -4.53
N PHE A 89 -5.61 11.24 -4.36
CA PHE A 89 -5.61 10.13 -5.31
C PHE A 89 -6.82 10.21 -6.23
N ARG A 90 -6.64 9.71 -7.45
CA ARG A 90 -7.70 9.28 -8.35
C ARG A 90 -7.36 7.89 -8.85
N VAL A 91 -8.37 7.15 -9.29
CA VAL A 91 -8.16 5.84 -9.93
C VAL A 91 -8.82 5.88 -11.30
N VAL A 92 -8.02 5.67 -12.33
CA VAL A 92 -8.42 5.86 -13.72
C VAL A 92 -8.29 4.59 -14.54
N ASP A 93 -9.09 4.46 -15.59
CA ASP A 93 -8.86 3.50 -16.64
C ASP A 93 -7.54 3.85 -17.36
N PRO A 94 -6.60 2.90 -17.53
CA PRO A 94 -5.29 3.20 -18.10
C PRO A 94 -5.33 3.55 -19.59
N ASP A 95 -6.38 3.13 -20.32
CA ASP A 95 -6.51 3.35 -21.75
C ASP A 95 -7.23 4.68 -22.04
N THR A 96 -8.25 5.02 -21.25
CA THR A 96 -9.06 6.24 -21.47
C THR A 96 -8.66 7.41 -20.59
N GLY A 97 -8.03 7.16 -19.43
CA GLY A 97 -7.73 8.16 -18.41
C GLY A 97 -8.94 8.64 -17.62
N GLU A 98 -10.14 8.09 -17.87
CA GLU A 98 -11.36 8.42 -17.12
C GLU A 98 -11.39 7.73 -15.75
N GLU A 99 -12.00 8.35 -14.75
CA GLU A 99 -12.10 7.73 -13.43
C GLU A 99 -12.99 6.49 -13.45
N VAL A 100 -12.49 5.38 -12.91
CA VAL A 100 -13.28 4.14 -12.79
C VAL A 100 -14.34 4.28 -11.68
N PRO A 101 -15.46 3.54 -11.71
CA PRO A 101 -16.42 3.55 -10.59
C PRO A 101 -15.80 3.07 -9.26
N HIS A 102 -16.38 3.47 -8.12
CA HIS A 102 -16.01 2.90 -6.81
C HIS A 102 -16.16 1.37 -6.81
N GLY A 103 -15.23 0.68 -6.17
CA GLY A 103 -15.13 -0.79 -6.16
C GLY A 103 -14.51 -1.39 -7.43
N ARG A 104 -14.06 -0.58 -8.39
CA ARG A 104 -13.38 -1.06 -9.60
C ARG A 104 -11.88 -0.84 -9.53
N LEU A 105 -11.14 -1.78 -10.12
CA LEU A 105 -9.71 -1.69 -10.31
C LEU A 105 -9.39 -0.68 -11.42
N GLY A 106 -8.42 0.17 -11.19
CA GLY A 106 -7.80 1.02 -12.20
C GLY A 106 -6.40 1.41 -11.78
N ARG A 107 -5.79 2.33 -12.52
CA ARG A 107 -4.44 2.83 -12.28
C ARG A 107 -4.47 4.06 -11.37
N VAL A 108 -3.57 4.10 -10.38
CA VAL A 108 -3.52 5.20 -9.40
C VAL A 108 -2.88 6.43 -10.04
N VAL A 109 -3.54 7.57 -9.89
CA VAL A 109 -3.01 8.89 -10.20
C VAL A 109 -2.87 9.66 -8.90
N MET A 110 -1.65 10.06 -8.56
CA MET A 110 -1.38 10.88 -7.39
C MET A 110 -1.14 12.33 -7.79
N ASN A 111 -1.63 13.24 -6.96
CA ASN A 111 -1.36 14.67 -7.10
C ASN A 111 -0.75 15.17 -5.80
N HIS A 112 0.25 16.03 -5.88
CA HIS A 112 0.79 16.76 -4.74
C HIS A 112 0.64 18.27 -4.97
N VAL A 113 0.01 18.96 -4.03
CA VAL A 113 -0.09 20.43 -4.02
C VAL A 113 0.25 20.96 -2.64
N SER A 114 1.43 21.56 -2.49
CA SER A 114 1.86 22.22 -1.27
C SER A 114 2.69 23.47 -1.58
N LYS A 115 3.12 24.20 -0.54
CA LYS A 115 4.05 25.33 -0.71
C LYS A 115 5.43 24.89 -1.21
N GLY A 116 5.81 23.63 -0.97
CA GLY A 116 7.14 23.12 -1.30
C GLY A 116 7.20 22.36 -2.63
N MET A 117 6.06 21.91 -3.17
CA MET A 117 6.04 21.08 -4.37
C MET A 117 4.67 21.11 -5.06
N PHE A 118 4.70 20.99 -6.38
CA PHE A 118 3.51 20.83 -7.22
C PHE A 118 3.74 19.74 -8.26
N ILE A 119 3.04 18.62 -8.10
CA ILE A 119 3.08 17.47 -9.02
C ILE A 119 1.63 17.11 -9.35
N PRO A 120 1.06 17.61 -10.44
CA PRO A 120 -0.26 17.23 -10.89
C PRO A 120 -0.22 15.96 -11.73
N ASN A 121 -1.25 15.12 -11.61
CA ASN A 121 -1.52 13.97 -12.46
C ASN A 121 -0.36 12.98 -12.60
N ASN A 122 0.38 12.70 -11.52
CA ASN A 122 1.42 11.68 -11.54
C ASN A 122 0.78 10.30 -11.69
N LEU A 123 0.95 9.69 -12.87
CA LEU A 123 0.45 8.35 -13.13
C LEU A 123 1.40 7.32 -12.52
N GLU A 124 0.97 6.69 -11.43
CA GLU A 124 1.79 5.72 -10.69
C GLU A 124 1.89 4.38 -11.43
N ARG A 125 2.83 3.52 -11.02
CA ARG A 125 2.96 2.15 -11.56
C ARG A 125 2.12 1.13 -10.79
N ASP A 126 1.12 1.62 -10.07
CA ASP A 126 0.25 0.82 -9.22
C ASP A 126 -1.18 0.78 -9.77
N LEU A 127 -1.75 -0.42 -9.76
CA LEU A 127 -3.18 -0.63 -9.86
C LEU A 127 -3.77 -0.71 -8.45
N ALA A 128 -4.97 -0.18 -8.27
CA ALA A 128 -5.70 -0.30 -7.01
C ALA A 128 -7.21 -0.26 -7.23
N ILE A 129 -7.95 -0.79 -6.27
CA ILE A 129 -9.40 -0.67 -6.22
C ILE A 129 -9.75 0.71 -5.69
N ARG A 130 -10.60 1.45 -6.43
CA ARG A 130 -11.07 2.77 -6.06
C ARG A 130 -12.04 2.68 -4.87
N MET A 131 -11.74 3.37 -3.77
CA MET A 131 -12.55 3.38 -2.56
C MET A 131 -13.03 4.79 -2.24
N SER A 132 -14.22 4.90 -1.65
CA SER A 132 -14.68 6.16 -1.08
C SER A 132 -13.81 6.55 0.11
N GLY A 133 -13.37 7.81 0.15
CA GLY A 133 -12.63 8.37 1.28
C GLY A 133 -13.52 8.68 2.49
N PRO A 134 -12.92 8.94 3.67
CA PRO A 134 -13.62 9.50 4.83
C PRO A 134 -14.31 10.83 4.50
N ALA A 135 -15.33 11.18 5.30
CA ALA A 135 -16.05 12.44 5.13
C ALA A 135 -15.10 13.65 5.17
N GLY A 136 -15.18 14.52 4.15
CA GLY A 136 -14.35 15.72 4.02
C GLY A 136 -13.00 15.50 3.34
N GLN A 137 -12.63 14.27 3.00
CA GLN A 137 -11.44 13.98 2.20
C GLN A 137 -11.63 14.45 0.75
N LEU A 138 -10.62 15.11 0.19
CA LEU A 138 -10.52 15.33 -1.26
C LEU A 138 -9.80 14.16 -1.92
N GLY A 139 -10.35 13.71 -3.05
CA GLY A 139 -9.86 12.55 -3.78
C GLY A 139 -10.34 11.22 -3.18
N ASP A 140 -9.92 10.14 -3.83
CA ASP A 140 -10.30 8.79 -3.45
C ASP A 140 -9.33 8.19 -2.41
N SER A 141 -9.81 7.18 -1.71
CA SER A 141 -8.93 6.21 -1.04
C SER A 141 -8.73 5.00 -1.95
N VAL A 142 -7.76 4.16 -1.66
CA VAL A 142 -7.46 2.98 -2.49
C VAL A 142 -7.23 1.73 -1.67
N SER A 143 -7.54 0.56 -2.22
CA SER A 143 -7.26 -0.75 -1.60
C SER A 143 -6.69 -1.72 -2.64
N ALA A 144 -6.23 -2.90 -2.18
CA ALA A 144 -5.70 -3.96 -3.05
C ALA A 144 -4.63 -3.46 -4.05
N VAL A 145 -3.73 -2.60 -3.56
CA VAL A 145 -2.64 -2.02 -4.35
C VAL A 145 -1.71 -3.13 -4.83
N ARG A 146 -1.40 -3.13 -6.13
CA ARG A 146 -0.47 -4.06 -6.77
C ARG A 146 0.24 -3.40 -7.96
N PRO A 147 1.48 -3.80 -8.29
CA PRO A 147 2.18 -3.26 -9.45
C PRO A 147 1.43 -3.58 -10.75
N VAL A 148 1.56 -2.72 -11.76
CA VAL A 148 1.21 -3.06 -13.15
C VAL A 148 2.15 -4.17 -13.66
N SER A 149 1.68 -5.04 -14.55
CA SER A 149 2.51 -6.13 -15.09
C SER A 149 3.60 -5.63 -16.04
N THR A 150 3.34 -4.53 -16.75
CA THR A 150 4.29 -3.90 -17.68
C THR A 150 4.19 -2.37 -17.60
N PHE A 151 5.33 -1.68 -17.75
CA PHE A 151 5.39 -0.23 -17.85
C PHE A 151 6.40 0.15 -18.94
N GLU A 152 5.99 0.97 -19.90
CA GLU A 152 6.81 1.37 -21.07
C GLU A 152 7.38 0.18 -21.89
N GLY A 153 6.68 -0.95 -21.89
CA GLY A 153 7.10 -2.16 -22.62
C GLY A 153 8.07 -3.05 -21.84
N GLU A 154 8.54 -2.62 -20.68
CA GLU A 154 9.38 -3.40 -19.78
C GLU A 154 8.54 -4.08 -18.69
N ALA A 155 8.97 -5.27 -18.27
CA ALA A 155 8.38 -5.94 -17.12
C ALA A 155 8.67 -5.12 -15.86
N VAL A 156 7.64 -4.83 -15.06
CA VAL A 156 7.85 -4.09 -13.81
C VAL A 156 8.53 -5.01 -12.81
N ILE A 157 9.75 -4.64 -12.41
CA ILE A 157 10.42 -5.24 -11.25
C ILE A 157 9.93 -4.49 -10.02
N GLU A 158 9.35 -5.24 -9.10
CA GLU A 158 8.87 -4.72 -7.83
C GLU A 158 10.03 -4.24 -6.94
N GLY A 159 9.87 -3.05 -6.34
CA GLY A 159 10.88 -2.44 -5.48
C GLY A 159 10.47 -1.06 -4.96
N VAL A 160 11.27 -0.52 -4.04
CA VAL A 160 11.06 0.81 -3.47
C VAL A 160 11.58 1.87 -4.45
N TYR A 161 10.73 2.83 -4.82
CA TYR A 161 11.05 3.99 -5.64
C TYR A 161 10.87 5.28 -4.86
#